data_AF-A0A6H1TSA9-F1
#
_entry.id   AF-A0A6H1TSA9-F1
#
_cell.length_a   1.000
_cell.length_b   1.000
_cell.length_c   1.000
_cell.angle_alpha   90.00
_cell.angle_beta   90.00
_cell.angle_gamma   90.00
#
_symmetry.space_group_name_H-M   'P 1'
#
loop_
_entity.id
_entity.type
_entity.pdbx_description
1 polymer ?
#
loop_
_entity_poly.entity_id
_entity_poly.type
_entity_poly.pdbx_seq_one_letter_code
_entity_poly.pdbx_strand_id
1 'polypeptide(L)'
;MKELTRVSKLSDRHETQLRGKLVTIDDIRGDGLNDLDLLAQDFQHMSLVVKSVQRNYRRLLKQNRRLQVLLLKSMDRCYCWPGNRCDRCQEILEVLGNPSLCDYVELTED
;
A
#
# COMPACT_ATOMS: atom_id res chain seq x y z
N MET A 1 19.64 56.36 40.01
CA MET A 1 19.25 56.26 38.59
C MET A 1 19.90 55.09 37.84
N LYS A 2 21.23 54.88 37.88
CA LYS A 2 21.91 53.81 37.10
C LYS A 2 21.37 52.39 37.31
N GLU A 3 21.02 52.01 38.53
CA GLU A 3 20.48 50.66 38.84
C GLU A 3 19.08 50.43 38.25
N LEU A 4 18.21 51.44 38.27
CA LEU A 4 16.88 51.36 37.64
C LEU A 4 17.01 51.16 36.12
N THR A 5 17.95 51.83 35.48
CA THR A 5 18.23 51.66 34.05
C THR A 5 18.79 50.28 33.71
N ARG A 6 19.53 49.65 34.65
CA ARG A 6 20.07 48.30 34.50
C ARG A 6 18.96 47.24 34.60
N VAL A 7 18.05 47.40 35.57
CA VAL A 7 16.89 46.50 35.76
C VAL A 7 15.95 46.57 34.56
N SER A 8 15.64 47.78 34.05
CA SER A 8 14.84 47.95 32.82
C SER A 8 15.45 47.21 31.63
N LYS A 9 16.75 47.40 31.37
CA LYS A 9 17.44 46.73 30.25
C LYS A 9 17.47 45.21 30.37
N LEU A 10 17.54 44.68 31.60
CA LEU A 10 17.46 43.24 31.83
C LEU A 10 16.04 42.73 31.56
N SER A 11 15.02 43.46 32.00
CA SER A 11 13.62 43.13 31.71
C SER A 11 13.35 43.07 30.20
N ASP A 12 13.80 44.09 29.45
CA ASP A 12 13.61 44.17 28.00
C ASP A 12 14.30 43.02 27.25
N ARG A 13 15.48 42.59 27.71
CA ARG A 13 16.19 41.42 27.16
C ARG A 13 15.43 40.12 27.41
N HIS A 14 14.91 39.91 28.62
CA HIS A 14 14.13 38.72 28.93
C HIS A 14 12.83 38.69 28.12
N GLU A 15 12.15 39.83 27.96
CA GLU A 15 10.95 39.93 27.14
C GLU A 15 11.24 39.59 25.67
N THR A 16 12.31 40.15 25.09
CA THR A 16 12.72 39.86 23.71
C THR A 16 13.02 38.38 23.52
N GLN A 17 13.71 37.76 24.49
CA GLN A 17 14.01 36.32 24.45
C GLN A 17 12.75 35.46 24.54
N LEU A 18 11.78 35.82 25.39
CA LEU A 18 10.51 35.11 25.51
C LEU A 18 9.69 35.22 24.24
N ARG A 19 9.62 36.41 23.63
CA ARG A 19 8.96 36.62 22.33
C ARG A 19 9.61 35.77 21.24
N GLY A 20 10.94 35.74 21.17
CA GLY A 20 11.66 34.88 20.22
C GLY A 20 11.33 33.39 20.40
N LYS A 21 11.30 32.91 21.65
CA LYS A 21 10.90 31.53 21.94
C LYS A 21 9.46 31.22 21.56
N LEU A 22 8.52 32.15 21.78
CA LEU A 22 7.13 31.99 21.38
C LEU A 22 6.99 31.86 19.86
N VAL A 23 7.68 32.70 19.09
CA VAL A 23 7.71 32.60 17.62
C VAL A 23 8.22 31.24 17.18
N THR A 24 9.34 30.77 17.74
CA THR A 24 9.87 29.44 17.40
C THR A 24 8.89 28.31 17.74
N ILE A 25 8.16 28.41 18.85
CA ILE A 25 7.13 27.42 19.21
C ILE A 25 5.98 27.43 18.21
N ASP A 26 5.54 28.63 17.78
CA ASP A 26 4.49 28.77 16.79
C ASP A 26 4.92 28.23 15.42
N ASP A 27 6.17 28.46 15.01
CA ASP A 27 6.74 27.90 13.76
C ASP A 27 6.79 26.37 13.83
N ILE A 28 7.32 25.79 14.91
CA ILE A 28 7.37 24.33 15.12
C ILE A 28 5.96 23.73 15.09
N ARG A 29 4.98 24.43 15.68
CA ARG A 29 3.58 23.99 15.67
C ARG A 29 3.01 24.05 14.26
N GLY A 30 3.29 25.11 13.51
CA GLY A 30 2.86 25.26 12.12
C GLY A 30 3.41 24.15 11.24
N ASP A 31 4.72 23.92 11.29
CA ASP A 31 5.39 22.86 10.56
C ASP A 31 4.84 21.48 10.95
N GLY A 32 4.70 21.21 12.25
CA GLY A 32 4.15 19.94 12.73
C GLY A 32 2.71 19.69 12.28
N LEU A 33 1.86 20.72 12.21
CA LEU A 33 0.50 20.59 11.68
C LEU A 33 0.50 20.32 10.17
N ASN A 34 1.39 20.98 9.42
CA ASN A 34 1.54 20.76 7.99
C ASN A 34 2.04 19.33 7.70
N ASP A 35 3.03 18.84 8.44
CA ASP A 35 3.56 17.48 8.30
C ASP A 35 2.48 16.43 8.60
N LEU A 36 1.63 16.67 9.61
CA LEU A 36 0.51 15.79 9.92
C LEU A 36 -0.54 15.77 8.80
N ASP A 37 -0.82 16.92 8.17
CA ASP A 37 -1.74 16.98 7.05
C ASP A 37 -1.20 16.23 5.82
N LEU A 38 0.07 16.44 5.49
CA LEU A 38 0.76 15.71 4.42
C LEU A 38 0.74 14.20 4.69
N LEU A 39 1.04 13.78 5.92
CA LEU A 39 1.01 12.37 6.30
C LEU A 39 -0.40 11.79 6.18
N ALA A 40 -1.44 12.55 6.54
CA ALA A 40 -2.82 12.12 6.36
C ALA A 40 -3.19 11.94 4.88
N GLN A 41 -2.74 12.84 4.00
CA GLN A 41 -2.91 12.72 2.56
C GLN A 41 -2.19 11.48 2.00
N ASP A 42 -0.96 11.21 2.46
CA ASP A 42 -0.19 10.02 2.07
C ASP A 42 -0.89 8.73 2.49
N PHE A 43 -1.44 8.66 3.71
CA PHE A 43 -2.21 7.50 4.15
C PHE A 43 -3.46 7.26 3.31
N GLN A 44 -4.17 8.33 2.92
CA GLN A 44 -5.32 8.22 2.02
C GLN A 44 -4.90 7.70 0.65
N HIS A 45 -3.81 8.24 0.09
CA HIS A 45 -3.28 7.79 -1.19
C HIS A 45 -2.85 6.32 -1.14
N MET A 46 -2.09 5.90 -0.13
CA MET A 46 -1.71 4.49 0.06
C MET A 46 -2.93 3.57 0.17
N SER A 47 -3.98 3.98 0.89
CA SER A 47 -5.23 3.22 0.97
C SER A 47 -5.89 3.00 -0.40
N LEU A 48 -5.87 4.03 -1.26
CA LEU A 48 -6.38 3.92 -2.63
C LEU A 48 -5.53 2.98 -3.49
N VAL A 49 -4.21 3.06 -3.38
CA VAL A 49 -3.27 2.18 -4.08
C VAL A 49 -3.49 0.72 -3.66
N VAL A 50 -3.58 0.43 -2.36
CA VAL A 50 -3.84 -0.92 -1.84
C VAL A 50 -5.16 -1.46 -2.39
N LYS A 51 -6.24 -0.67 -2.38
CA LYS A 51 -7.53 -1.07 -2.96
C LYS A 51 -7.42 -1.35 -4.46
N SER A 52 -6.65 -0.54 -5.19
CA SER A 52 -6.42 -0.74 -6.62
C SER A 52 -5.69 -2.06 -6.90
N VAL A 53 -4.60 -2.32 -6.17
CA VAL A 53 -3.82 -3.56 -6.27
C VAL A 53 -4.68 -4.78 -5.95
N GLN A 54 -5.46 -4.74 -4.86
CA GLN A 54 -6.38 -5.82 -4.50
C GLN A 54 -7.41 -6.11 -5.60
N ARG A 55 -8.01 -5.06 -6.20
CA ARG A 55 -8.96 -5.23 -7.31
C ARG A 55 -8.29 -5.84 -8.53
N ASN A 56 -7.09 -5.38 -8.89
CA ASN A 56 -6.35 -5.89 -10.04
C ASN A 56 -5.94 -7.34 -9.84
N TYR A 57 -5.47 -7.69 -8.64
CA TYR A 57 -5.13 -9.04 -8.27
C TYR A 57 -6.34 -9.99 -8.35
N ARG A 58 -7.50 -9.59 -7.79
CA ARG A 58 -8.75 -10.36 -7.91
C ARG A 58 -9.18 -10.57 -9.37
N ARG A 59 -9.02 -9.54 -10.23
CA ARG A 59 -9.29 -9.66 -11.68
C ARG A 59 -8.35 -10.65 -12.36
N LEU A 60 -7.06 -10.58 -12.03
CA LEU A 60 -6.04 -11.49 -12.57
C LEU A 60 -6.33 -12.94 -12.16
N LEU A 61 -6.67 -13.20 -10.90
CA LEU A 61 -7.07 -14.52 -10.43
C LEU A 61 -8.30 -15.04 -11.19
N LYS A 62 -9.32 -14.19 -11.41
CA LYS A 62 -10.50 -14.57 -12.18
C LYS A 62 -10.16 -14.93 -13.63
N GLN A 63 -9.26 -14.17 -14.27
CA GLN A 63 -8.79 -14.45 -15.62
C GLN A 63 -7.99 -15.75 -15.67
N ASN A 64 -7.09 -15.96 -14.71
CA ASN A 64 -6.30 -17.19 -14.60
C ASN A 64 -7.23 -18.41 -14.48
N ARG A 65 -8.20 -18.40 -13.55
CA ARG A 65 -9.19 -19.47 -13.41
C ARG A 65 -9.97 -19.73 -14.70
N ARG A 66 -10.33 -18.67 -15.43
CA ARG A 66 -11.02 -18.81 -16.73
C ARG A 66 -10.13 -19.48 -17.78
N LEU A 67 -8.84 -19.13 -17.83
CA LEU A 67 -7.88 -19.76 -18.73
C LEU A 67 -7.67 -21.24 -18.39
N GLN A 68 -7.54 -21.58 -17.10
CA GLN A 68 -7.44 -22.97 -16.64
C GLN A 68 -8.65 -23.80 -17.11
N VAL A 69 -9.87 -23.28 -16.92
CA VAL A 69 -11.09 -23.94 -17.40
C VAL A 69 -11.12 -24.07 -18.93
N LEU A 70 -10.66 -23.07 -19.68
CA LEU A 70 -10.58 -23.12 -21.14
C LEU A 70 -9.59 -24.19 -21.62
N LEU A 71 -8.43 -24.30 -20.96
CA LEU A 71 -7.44 -25.34 -21.25
C LEU A 71 -8.02 -26.74 -21.01
N LEU A 72 -8.67 -26.97 -19.87
CA LEU A 72 -9.35 -28.25 -19.59
C LEU A 72 -10.41 -28.57 -20.64
N LYS A 73 -11.27 -27.60 -20.99
CA LYS A 73 -12.29 -27.78 -22.04
C LYS A 73 -11.71 -28.02 -23.43
N SER A 74 -10.49 -27.57 -23.69
CA SER A 74 -9.82 -27.86 -24.96
C SER A 74 -9.40 -29.33 -25.05
N MET A 75 -9.09 -29.96 -23.92
CA MET A 75 -8.73 -31.38 -23.86
C MET A 75 -9.93 -32.29 -24.11
N ASP A 76 -11.14 -31.87 -23.70
CA ASP A 76 -12.40 -32.62 -23.96
C ASP A 76 -12.62 -32.86 -25.47
N ARG A 77 -12.10 -31.96 -26.31
CA ARG A 77 -12.19 -32.06 -27.78
C ARG A 77 -11.09 -32.90 -28.41
N CYS A 78 -10.12 -33.37 -27.61
CA CYS A 78 -8.94 -34.08 -28.09
C CYS A 78 -9.12 -35.61 -28.11
N TYR A 79 -10.30 -36.13 -27.73
CA TYR A 79 -10.60 -37.57 -27.60
C TYR A 79 -9.59 -38.35 -26.72
N CYS A 80 -8.81 -37.66 -25.90
CA CYS A 80 -7.84 -38.25 -24.97
C CYS A 80 -8.53 -38.73 -23.69
N TRP A 81 -8.04 -39.80 -23.08
CA TRP A 81 -8.56 -40.32 -21.81
C TRP A 81 -7.42 -40.55 -20.80
N PRO A 82 -7.72 -40.72 -19.50
CA PRO A 82 -6.69 -41.05 -18.51
C PRO A 82 -5.93 -42.31 -18.91
N GLY A 83 -4.60 -42.22 -19.00
CA GLY A 83 -3.73 -43.32 -19.46
C GLY A 83 -3.43 -43.34 -20.96
N ASN A 84 -4.10 -42.53 -21.78
CA ASN A 84 -3.76 -42.30 -23.19
C ASN A 84 -3.98 -40.81 -23.54
N ARG A 85 -3.03 -39.97 -23.14
CA ARG A 85 -3.03 -38.54 -23.45
C ARG A 85 -1.97 -38.23 -24.49
N CYS A 86 -2.30 -37.37 -25.44
CA CYS A 86 -1.30 -36.81 -26.35
C CYS A 86 -0.38 -35.82 -25.62
N ASP A 87 0.78 -35.53 -26.21
CA ASP A 87 1.81 -34.65 -25.65
C ASP A 87 1.22 -33.30 -25.19
N ARG A 88 0.35 -32.69 -25.99
CA ARG A 88 -0.30 -31.41 -25.65
C ARG A 88 -1.21 -31.51 -24.42
N CYS A 89 -1.96 -32.60 -24.29
CA CYS A 89 -2.81 -32.82 -23.12
C CYS A 89 -1.96 -33.07 -21.86
N GLN A 90 -0.80 -33.69 -22.01
CA GLN A 90 0.15 -33.92 -20.94
C GLN A 90 0.76 -32.58 -20.47
N GLU A 91 1.24 -31.75 -21.39
CA GLU A 91 1.76 -30.40 -21.11
C GLU A 91 0.73 -29.52 -20.39
N ILE A 92 -0.54 -29.54 -20.83
CA ILE A 92 -1.61 -28.79 -20.18
C ILE A 92 -1.78 -29.24 -18.72
N LEU A 93 -1.75 -30.54 -18.45
CA LEU A 93 -1.87 -31.05 -17.09
C LEU A 93 -0.66 -30.73 -16.23
N GLU A 94 0.54 -30.72 -16.78
CA GLU A 94 1.75 -30.31 -16.06
C GLU A 94 1.69 -28.83 -15.68
N VAL A 95 1.24 -27.97 -16.60
CA VAL A 95 1.02 -26.54 -16.32
C VAL A 95 -0.05 -26.33 -15.24
N LEU A 96 -1.14 -27.10 -15.28
CA LEU A 96 -2.23 -26.96 -14.31
C LEU A 96 -1.94 -27.63 -12.96
N GLY A 97 -1.14 -28.70 -12.95
CA GLY A 97 -0.80 -29.49 -11.77
C GLY A 97 0.39 -28.94 -10.99
N ASN A 98 1.03 -27.87 -11.46
CA ASN A 98 2.14 -27.22 -10.77
C ASN A 98 1.60 -26.47 -9.52
N PRO A 99 1.96 -26.89 -8.29
CA PRO A 99 1.43 -26.31 -7.05
C PRO A 99 1.73 -24.81 -6.92
N SER A 100 2.83 -24.35 -7.51
CA SER A 100 3.20 -22.93 -7.56
C SER A 100 2.18 -22.04 -8.29
N LEU A 101 1.22 -22.62 -9.02
CA LEU A 101 0.09 -21.94 -9.66
C LEU A 101 -1.25 -22.14 -8.93
N CYS A 102 -1.31 -22.98 -7.89
CA CYS A 102 -2.51 -23.33 -7.12
C CYS A 102 -2.57 -22.72 -5.71
N ASP A 103 -1.45 -22.22 -5.17
CA ASP A 103 -1.33 -21.77 -3.76
C ASP A 103 -1.97 -20.39 -3.43
N TYR A 104 -2.93 -19.88 -4.20
CA TYR A 104 -3.57 -18.58 -3.94
C TYR A 104 -5.10 -18.63 -3.82
N VAL A 105 -5.65 -19.75 -3.34
CA VAL A 105 -7.10 -19.93 -3.16
C VAL A 105 -7.48 -20.15 -1.70
N GLU A 106 -6.98 -19.30 -0.80
CA GLU A 106 -7.64 -19.05 0.49
C GLU A 106 -7.51 -17.56 0.85
N LEU A 107 -8.25 -16.72 0.14
CA LEU A 107 -8.66 -15.43 0.68
C LEU A 107 -10.18 -15.44 0.73
N THR A 108 -10.64 -15.68 1.95
CA THR A 108 -12.01 -15.82 2.41
C THR A 108 -12.96 -14.78 1.80
N GLU A 109 -14.16 -15.27 1.50
CA GLU A 109 -15.35 -14.47 1.33
C GLU A 109 -15.58 -13.63 2.60
N ASP A 110 -15.64 -12.31 2.43
CA ASP A 110 -16.40 -11.33 3.20
C ASP A 110 -16.62 -10.09 2.30
#